data_AF-A0AAX1KNC8-F1
#
_entry.id   AF-A0AAX1KNC8-F1
#
_cell.length_a   1.000
_cell.length_b   1.000
_cell.length_c   1.000
_cell.angle_alpha   90.00
_cell.angle_beta   90.00
_cell.angle_gamma   90.00
#
_symmetry.space_group_name_H-M   'P 1'
#
loop_
_entity.id
_entity.type
_entity.pdbx_description
1 polymer ?
#
loop_
_entity_poly.entity_id
_entity_poly.type
_entity_poly.pdbx_seq_one_letter_code
_entity_poly.pdbx_strand_id
1 'polypeptide(L)'
;MHKRNKAELVILSLGAMMLVTVGASNANLTPYDVSEGTSVNQTVSASQHFASNENSINQAIEKALQCEEDIQYYAYLDLATANDDLKPIILAARNRIIFRYSWVADGLSGRVYSHDGTLVKEQPQFSELFPEDWDPPVFH
;
A
#
# COMPACT_ATOMS: atom_id res chain seq x y z
N MET A 1 34.09 29.30 25.67
CA MET A 1 32.76 28.66 25.84
C MET A 1 32.35 28.16 24.45
N HIS A 2 32.62 26.91 24.04
CA HIS A 2 31.95 25.64 24.43
C HIS A 2 30.43 25.77 24.21
N LYS A 3 29.74 25.10 23.29
CA LYS A 3 29.86 23.70 22.82
C LYS A 3 29.17 23.56 21.45
N ARG A 4 29.78 22.81 20.52
CA ARG A 4 29.11 22.25 19.33
C ARG A 4 28.51 20.90 19.75
N ASN A 5 27.21 20.71 19.57
CA ASN A 5 26.56 19.44 19.88
C ASN A 5 26.32 18.68 18.57
N LYS A 6 27.13 17.64 18.37
CA LYS A 6 26.90 16.56 17.40
C LYS A 6 25.94 15.58 18.07
N ALA A 7 24.83 15.21 17.41
CA ALA A 7 24.03 14.08 17.83
C ALA A 7 24.45 12.86 17.00
N GLU A 8 24.80 11.81 17.73
CA GLU A 8 25.46 10.61 17.23
C GLU A 8 24.48 9.60 16.63
N LEU A 9 24.98 8.93 15.60
CA LEU A 9 24.48 7.67 15.05
C LEU A 9 24.65 6.57 16.11
N VAL A 10 23.55 6.03 16.62
CA VAL A 10 23.57 4.81 17.44
C VAL A 10 22.95 3.68 16.64
N ILE A 11 23.81 2.86 16.04
CA ILE A 11 23.47 1.53 15.55
C ILE A 11 23.52 0.60 16.76
N LEU A 12 22.39 0.03 17.15
CA LEU A 12 22.34 -1.16 17.98
C LEU A 12 21.39 -2.16 17.31
N SER A 13 21.97 -3.04 16.49
CA SER A 13 21.37 -4.33 16.21
C SER A 13 21.66 -5.26 17.39
N LEU A 14 20.66 -6.03 17.81
CA LEU A 14 20.73 -7.49 18.07
C LEU A 14 19.47 -7.93 18.82
N GLY A 15 18.90 -9.06 18.39
CA GLY A 15 18.15 -9.95 19.28
C GLY A 15 16.73 -10.28 18.83
N ALA A 16 16.61 -11.23 17.91
CA ALA A 16 15.37 -11.95 17.66
C ALA A 16 14.92 -12.72 18.91
N MET A 17 13.62 -12.72 19.20
CA MET A 17 13.01 -13.74 20.06
C MET A 17 11.65 -14.15 19.48
N MET A 18 11.70 -15.06 18.49
CA MET A 18 10.55 -15.89 18.13
C MET A 18 10.35 -16.91 19.25
N LEU A 19 9.19 -16.90 19.90
CA LEU A 19 8.73 -18.00 20.74
C LEU A 19 7.89 -18.93 19.85
N VAL A 20 8.50 -19.96 19.26
CA VAL A 20 7.77 -21.08 18.66
C VAL A 20 7.77 -22.22 19.66
N THR A 21 6.64 -22.43 20.34
CA THR A 21 6.43 -23.63 21.16
C THR A 21 6.03 -24.78 20.25
N VAL A 22 6.95 -25.73 20.03
CA VAL A 22 6.62 -27.08 19.55
C VAL A 22 6.99 -28.06 20.66
N GLY A 23 6.00 -28.84 21.08
CA GLY A 23 6.12 -29.83 22.14
C GLY A 23 6.82 -31.12 21.71
N ALA A 24 7.53 -31.71 22.68
CA ALA A 24 7.93 -33.11 22.89
C ALA A 24 8.33 -33.94 21.63
N SER A 25 9.53 -34.53 21.54
CA SER A 25 10.00 -35.60 22.44
C SER A 25 11.48 -35.91 22.15
N ASN A 26 12.10 -36.64 23.07
CA ASN A 26 13.52 -36.67 23.39
C ASN A 26 14.21 -37.93 22.86
N ALA A 27 15.42 -37.82 22.29
CA ALA A 27 16.47 -38.85 22.36
C ALA A 27 17.86 -38.38 21.85
N ASN A 28 18.83 -38.41 22.77
CA ASN A 28 20.25 -38.76 22.68
C ASN A 28 21.28 -38.07 21.75
N LEU A 29 22.44 -37.85 22.37
CA LEU A 29 23.68 -37.18 21.96
C LEU A 29 24.57 -38.01 21.02
N THR A 30 25.22 -37.36 20.05
CA THR A 30 26.64 -37.55 19.69
C THR A 30 27.19 -36.27 19.03
N PRO A 31 28.43 -35.82 19.31
CA PRO A 31 29.04 -34.66 18.67
C PRO A 31 29.81 -35.11 17.42
N TYR A 32 29.49 -34.58 16.23
CA TYR A 32 30.35 -34.78 15.06
C TYR A 32 30.30 -33.60 14.07
N ASP A 33 31.43 -33.46 13.39
CA ASP A 33 32.02 -32.37 12.62
C ASP A 33 31.16 -31.56 11.62
N VAL A 34 31.64 -30.33 11.41
CA VAL A 34 31.33 -29.43 10.29
C VAL A 34 31.63 -30.09 8.93
N SER A 35 30.62 -30.17 8.06
CA SER A 35 30.83 -30.24 6.60
C SER A 35 29.57 -29.76 5.86
N GLU A 36 29.78 -28.64 5.19
CA GLU A 36 29.09 -28.05 4.04
C GLU A 36 27.71 -28.56 3.58
N GLY A 37 26.81 -27.58 3.45
CA GLY A 37 25.99 -27.46 2.25
C GLY A 37 24.48 -27.56 2.47
N THR A 38 23.81 -26.42 2.69
CA THR A 38 22.44 -26.20 2.18
C THR A 38 22.16 -24.70 2.02
N SER A 39 22.24 -24.25 0.77
CA SER A 39 21.49 -23.16 0.11
C SER A 39 20.99 -21.97 0.95
N VAL A 40 21.70 -20.84 0.85
CA VAL A 40 21.23 -19.49 1.20
C VAL A 40 20.44 -18.84 0.05
N ASN A 41 20.16 -19.57 -1.04
CA ASN A 41 19.67 -18.96 -2.29
C ASN A 41 18.15 -18.78 -2.39
N GLN A 42 17.36 -19.14 -1.36
CA GLN A 42 15.90 -19.16 -1.47
C GLN A 42 15.21 -17.86 -1.04
N THR A 43 15.92 -16.95 -0.36
CA THR A 43 15.37 -15.65 0.10
C THR A 43 15.57 -14.50 -0.89
N VAL A 44 16.50 -14.61 -1.84
CA VAL A 44 16.78 -13.55 -2.82
C VAL A 44 15.76 -13.55 -3.97
N SER A 45 15.31 -14.74 -4.39
CA SER A 45 14.38 -14.86 -5.52
C SER A 45 12.98 -14.34 -5.22
N ALA A 46 12.42 -14.63 -4.04
CA ALA A 46 11.07 -14.21 -3.69
C ALA A 46 10.91 -12.67 -3.74
N SER A 47 11.84 -11.96 -3.09
CA SER A 47 11.85 -10.48 -3.05
C SER A 47 12.01 -9.85 -4.45
N GLN A 48 12.80 -10.47 -5.34
CA GLN A 48 12.98 -10.01 -6.72
C GLN A 48 11.76 -10.27 -7.61
N HIS A 49 11.05 -11.39 -7.39
CA HIS A 49 9.83 -11.72 -8.11
C HIS A 49 8.69 -10.75 -7.78
N PHE A 50 8.50 -10.37 -6.52
CA PHE A 50 7.48 -9.38 -6.13
C PHE A 50 7.75 -8.00 -6.73
N ALA A 51 8.99 -7.50 -6.63
CA ALA A 51 9.36 -6.18 -7.17
C ALA A 51 9.24 -6.12 -8.71
N SER A 52 9.55 -7.22 -9.41
CA SER A 52 9.42 -7.29 -10.88
C SER A 52 7.95 -7.33 -11.31
N ASN A 53 7.09 -8.00 -10.53
CA ASN A 53 5.65 -8.04 -10.75
C ASN A 53 5.01 -6.65 -10.55
N GLU A 54 5.32 -5.96 -9.46
CA GLU A 54 4.81 -4.60 -9.20
C GLU A 54 5.19 -3.61 -10.30
N ASN A 55 6.45 -3.64 -10.75
CA ASN A 55 6.89 -2.78 -11.86
C ASN A 55 6.14 -3.09 -13.17
N SER A 56 5.88 -4.36 -13.45
CA SER A 56 5.12 -4.77 -14.64
C SER A 56 3.67 -4.28 -14.58
N ILE A 57 3.03 -4.38 -13.40
CA ILE A 57 1.68 -3.89 -13.15
C ILE A 57 1.62 -2.36 -13.30
N ASN A 58 2.56 -1.63 -12.70
CA ASN A 58 2.64 -0.18 -12.83
C ASN A 58 2.81 0.26 -14.28
N GLN A 59 3.64 -0.43 -15.06
CA GLN A 59 3.79 -0.14 -16.48
C GLN A 59 2.48 -0.38 -17.25
N ALA A 60 1.74 -1.45 -16.93
CA ALA A 60 0.44 -1.72 -17.54
C ALA A 60 -0.61 -0.65 -17.18
N ILE A 61 -0.63 -0.20 -15.92
CA ILE A 61 -1.49 0.90 -15.46
C ILE A 61 -1.20 2.17 -16.24
N GLU A 62 0.05 2.62 -16.31
CA GLU A 62 0.40 3.86 -17.03
C GLU A 62 0.12 3.76 -18.52
N LYS A 63 0.30 2.57 -19.11
CA LYS A 63 -0.05 2.33 -20.52
C LYS A 63 -1.56 2.36 -20.75
N ALA A 64 -2.38 1.91 -19.81
CA ALA A 64 -3.83 1.85 -19.94
C ALA A 64 -4.52 3.18 -19.61
N LEU A 65 -3.92 4.01 -18.76
CA LEU A 65 -4.49 5.26 -18.26
C LEU A 65 -3.78 6.48 -18.85
N GLN A 66 -3.73 6.57 -20.19
CA GLN A 66 -2.98 7.63 -20.89
C GLN A 66 -3.74 8.94 -20.99
N CYS A 67 -5.06 8.88 -21.17
CA CYS A 67 -5.91 10.05 -21.33
C CYS A 67 -7.08 10.05 -20.35
N GLU A 68 -7.84 11.15 -20.40
CA GLU A 68 -8.98 11.38 -19.53
C GLU A 68 -10.08 10.35 -19.75
N GLU A 69 -10.38 10.06 -21.00
CA GLU A 69 -11.43 9.13 -21.42
C GLU A 69 -11.13 7.71 -20.91
N ASP A 70 -9.87 7.27 -20.97
CA ASP A 70 -9.44 5.97 -20.45
C ASP A 70 -9.62 5.90 -18.93
N ILE A 71 -9.21 6.95 -18.20
CA ILE A 71 -9.36 7.00 -16.75
C ILE A 71 -10.84 6.89 -16.37
N GLN A 72 -11.72 7.63 -17.04
CA GLN A 72 -13.17 7.53 -16.80
C GLN A 72 -13.70 6.15 -17.13
N TYR A 73 -13.33 5.60 -18.29
CA TYR A 73 -13.79 4.28 -18.71
C TYR A 73 -13.43 3.21 -17.68
N TYR A 74 -12.15 3.11 -17.28
CA TYR A 74 -11.71 2.06 -16.35
C TYR A 74 -12.24 2.26 -14.93
N ALA A 75 -12.36 3.50 -14.45
CA ALA A 75 -12.80 3.74 -13.08
C ALA A 75 -14.22 3.22 -12.81
N TYR A 76 -15.12 3.36 -13.79
CA TYR A 76 -16.52 2.96 -13.69
C TYR A 76 -16.81 1.52 -14.15
N LEU A 77 -15.78 0.71 -14.42
CA LEU A 77 -15.98 -0.73 -14.56
C LEU A 77 -16.29 -1.37 -13.20
N ASP A 78 -17.10 -2.43 -13.25
CA ASP A 78 -17.44 -3.24 -12.08
C ASP A 78 -16.22 -4.07 -11.65
N LEU A 79 -15.72 -3.76 -10.46
CA LEU A 79 -14.54 -4.40 -9.89
C LEU A 79 -14.79 -5.88 -9.54
N ALA A 80 -16.02 -6.25 -9.20
CA ALA A 80 -16.37 -7.60 -8.78
C ALA A 80 -16.39 -8.60 -9.95
N THR A 81 -16.80 -8.12 -11.13
CA THR A 81 -16.91 -8.96 -12.34
C THR A 81 -15.73 -8.82 -13.30
N ALA A 82 -14.83 -7.86 -13.08
CA ALA A 82 -13.64 -7.67 -13.90
C ALA A 82 -12.64 -8.84 -13.80
N ASN A 83 -11.95 -9.11 -14.91
CA ASN A 83 -10.80 -10.01 -14.94
C ASN A 83 -9.71 -9.54 -13.97
N ASP A 84 -8.99 -10.47 -13.35
CA ASP A 84 -7.98 -10.17 -12.33
C ASP A 84 -6.88 -9.21 -12.82
N ASP A 85 -6.48 -9.32 -14.09
CA ASP A 85 -5.49 -8.44 -14.73
C ASP A 85 -5.97 -6.98 -14.84
N LEU A 86 -7.28 -6.74 -14.89
CA LEU A 86 -7.87 -5.40 -15.01
C LEU A 86 -8.13 -4.73 -13.67
N LYS A 87 -8.33 -5.51 -12.60
CA LYS A 87 -8.54 -4.98 -11.24
C LYS A 87 -7.50 -3.92 -10.82
N PRO A 88 -6.19 -4.09 -11.00
CA PRO A 88 -5.22 -3.05 -10.64
C PRO A 88 -5.38 -1.76 -11.46
N ILE A 89 -5.79 -1.87 -12.74
CA ILE A 89 -6.04 -0.71 -13.61
C ILE A 89 -7.30 0.03 -13.16
N ILE A 90 -8.38 -0.69 -12.84
CA ILE A 90 -9.64 -0.12 -12.32
C ILE A 90 -9.37 0.63 -11.03
N LEU A 91 -8.68 0.01 -10.06
CA LEU A 91 -8.35 0.64 -8.78
C LEU A 91 -7.47 1.88 -8.96
N ALA A 92 -6.48 1.82 -9.85
CA ALA A 92 -5.65 2.98 -10.17
C ALA A 92 -6.47 4.12 -10.81
N ALA A 93 -7.39 3.79 -11.70
CA ALA A 93 -8.29 4.78 -12.32
C ALA A 93 -9.23 5.43 -11.29
N ARG A 94 -9.83 4.64 -10.38
CA ARG A 94 -10.66 5.13 -9.27
C ARG A 94 -9.88 6.11 -8.39
N ASN A 95 -8.64 5.76 -8.00
CA ASN A 95 -7.77 6.65 -7.23
C ASN A 95 -7.49 7.97 -7.97
N ARG A 96 -7.27 7.95 -9.29
CA ARG A 96 -7.10 9.19 -10.06
C ARG A 96 -8.38 10.03 -10.12
N ILE A 97 -9.56 9.43 -10.12
CA ILE A 97 -10.84 10.17 -10.13
C ILE A 97 -11.20 10.75 -8.76
N ILE A 98 -11.01 9.98 -7.70
CA ILE A 98 -11.42 10.35 -6.34
C ILE A 98 -10.78 11.66 -5.86
N PHE A 99 -9.57 11.98 -6.34
CA PHE A 99 -8.87 13.21 -5.99
C PHE A 99 -9.22 14.42 -6.87
N ARG A 100 -10.08 14.26 -7.90
CA ARG A 100 -10.54 15.37 -8.74
C ARG A 100 -11.55 16.26 -8.06
N TYR A 101 -12.26 15.70 -7.09
CA TYR A 101 -13.31 16.36 -6.35
C TYR A 101 -12.87 16.54 -4.90
N SER A 102 -13.33 17.62 -4.28
CA SER A 102 -13.32 17.72 -2.83
C SER A 102 -14.60 17.09 -2.29
N TRP A 103 -14.45 16.18 -1.33
CA TRP A 103 -15.54 15.44 -0.68
C TRP A 103 -15.19 15.19 0.79
N VAL A 104 -16.17 14.79 1.58
CA VAL A 104 -15.99 14.34 2.97
C VAL A 104 -16.50 12.92 3.15
N ALA A 105 -15.96 12.21 4.14
CA ALA A 105 -16.47 10.88 4.49
C ALA A 105 -17.95 10.95 4.87
N ASP A 106 -18.69 9.89 4.57
CA ASP A 106 -20.12 9.82 4.83
C ASP A 106 -20.43 10.02 6.32
N GLY A 107 -21.51 10.75 6.59
CA GLY A 107 -21.91 11.17 7.93
C GLY A 107 -21.14 12.38 8.49
N LEU A 108 -20.15 12.92 7.78
CA LEU A 108 -19.46 14.16 8.14
C LEU A 108 -19.99 15.36 7.33
N SER A 109 -19.71 16.56 7.82
CA SER A 109 -20.02 17.82 7.11
C SER A 109 -18.73 18.59 6.85
N GLY A 110 -18.40 18.75 5.57
CA GLY A 110 -17.30 19.61 5.12
C GLY A 110 -17.82 20.96 4.68
N ARG A 111 -17.21 22.04 5.19
CA ARG A 111 -17.59 23.41 4.84
C ARG A 111 -16.37 24.26 4.55
N VAL A 112 -16.44 25.03 3.47
CA VAL A 112 -15.43 26.01 3.08
C VAL A 112 -15.99 27.39 3.36
N TYR A 113 -15.25 28.18 4.13
CA TYR A 113 -15.59 29.56 4.47
C TYR A 113 -14.61 30.52 3.80
N SER A 114 -15.09 31.70 3.43
CA SER A 114 -14.23 32.81 3.02
C SER A 114 -13.54 33.45 4.23
N HIS A 115 -12.59 34.34 3.96
CA HIS A 115 -11.79 34.99 5.01
C HIS A 115 -12.63 35.80 6.02
N ASP A 116 -13.77 36.33 5.58
CA ASP A 116 -14.75 37.06 6.41
C ASP A 116 -15.68 36.17 7.23
N GLY A 117 -15.56 34.84 7.11
CA GLY A 117 -16.40 33.87 7.81
C GLY A 117 -17.72 33.51 7.12
N THR A 118 -17.95 34.01 5.89
CA THR A 118 -19.14 33.63 5.11
C THR A 118 -18.98 32.20 4.56
N LEU A 119 -20.05 31.40 4.61
CA LEU A 119 -20.05 30.05 4.03
C LEU A 119 -20.01 30.15 2.50
N VAL A 120 -18.97 29.57 1.88
CA VAL A 120 -18.78 29.56 0.42
C VAL A 120 -19.34 28.29 -0.19
N LYS A 121 -19.05 27.13 0.40
CA LYS A 121 -19.42 25.84 -0.17
C LYS A 121 -19.50 24.75 0.90
N GLU A 122 -20.53 23.91 0.82
CA GLU A 122 -20.54 22.61 1.51
C GLU A 122 -19.95 21.54 0.57
N GLN A 123 -19.09 20.67 1.11
CA GLN A 123 -18.53 19.56 0.35
C GLN A 123 -19.51 18.39 0.36
N PRO A 124 -19.69 17.72 -0.79
CA PRO A 124 -20.52 16.52 -0.86
C PRO A 124 -19.91 15.40 -0.03
N GLN A 125 -20.76 14.46 0.39
CA GLN A 125 -20.31 13.20 0.96
C GLN A 125 -19.76 12.28 -0.13
N PHE A 126 -19.01 11.24 0.26
CA PHE A 126 -18.35 10.35 -0.68
C PHE A 126 -19.36 9.60 -1.55
N SER A 127 -20.38 9.01 -0.93
CA SER A 127 -21.44 8.26 -1.63
C SER A 127 -22.37 9.13 -2.48
N GLU A 128 -22.32 10.46 -2.34
CA GLU A 128 -23.03 11.38 -3.24
C GLU A 128 -22.31 11.54 -4.60
N LEU A 129 -20.99 11.28 -4.63
CA LEU A 129 -20.19 11.42 -5.83
C LEU A 129 -19.83 10.08 -6.49
N PHE A 130 -19.66 9.03 -5.68
CA PHE A 130 -19.13 7.76 -6.14
C PHE A 130 -20.11 6.61 -5.93
N PRO A 131 -20.09 5.58 -6.80
CA PRO A 131 -20.88 4.38 -6.62
C PRO A 131 -20.66 3.68 -5.27
N GLU A 132 -21.64 2.91 -4.82
CA GLU A 132 -21.61 2.19 -3.53
C GLU A 132 -20.48 1.15 -3.46
N ASP A 133 -20.04 0.61 -4.59
CA ASP A 133 -18.92 -0.36 -4.67
C ASP A 133 -17.53 0.29 -4.64
N TRP A 134 -17.46 1.61 -4.44
CA TRP A 134 -16.19 2.32 -4.30
C TRP A 134 -15.83 2.50 -2.83
N ASP A 135 -14.57 2.22 -2.50
CA ASP A 135 -14.02 2.49 -1.19
C ASP A 135 -13.22 3.81 -1.20
N PRO A 136 -13.27 4.59 -0.09
CA PRO A 136 -12.33 5.67 0.13
C PRO A 136 -10.86 5.18 0.10
N PRO A 137 -9.92 6.00 -0.39
CA PRO A 137 -8.51 5.61 -0.44
C PRO A 137 -7.95 5.41 0.98
N VAL A 138 -7.21 4.31 1.18
CA VAL A 138 -6.48 4.04 2.42
C VAL A 138 -5.06 4.57 2.29
N PHE A 139 -4.66 5.47 3.18
CA PHE A 139 -3.29 5.98 3.25
C PHE A 139 -2.49 5.17 4.26
N HIS A 140 -1.35 4.62 3.83
CA HIS A 140 -0.40 3.87 4.65
C HIS A 140 0.86 4.69 4.92
#